data_AF-A0A9D5CZL8-F1
#
_entry.id   AF-A0A9D5CZL8-F1
#
_cell.length_a   1.000
_cell.length_b   1.000
_cell.length_c   1.000
_cell.angle_alpha   90.00
_cell.angle_beta   90.00
_cell.angle_gamma   90.00
#
_symmetry.space_group_name_H-M   'P 1'
#
loop_
_entity.id
_entity.type
_entity.pdbx_description
1 polymer ?
#
loop_
_entity_poly.entity_id
_entity_poly.type
_entity_poly.pdbx_seq_one_letter_code
_entity_poly.pdbx_strand_id
1 'polypeptide(L)'
;MTLHRFGNTSSSSLWYELNYIESKGRMRRGNRVWMIGFGSGFKCNSAVWKCLRTIKTPVDGPWSDCIHRLCSAVKEEKMTVNIYECDVNAT
;
A
#
# COMPACT_ATOMS: atom_id res chain seq x y z
N MET A 1 -9.89 -2.07 -0.09
CA MET A 1 -11.02 -1.08 0.00
C MET A 1 -10.89 -0.02 -1.09
N THR A 2 -9.74 0.05 -1.75
CA THR A 2 -9.43 1.16 -2.66
C THR A 2 -10.12 0.99 -4.00
N LEU A 3 -10.28 -0.25 -4.47
CA LEU A 3 -11.07 -0.54 -5.68
C LEU A 3 -12.52 -0.08 -5.58
N HIS A 4 -13.17 -0.26 -4.42
CA HIS A 4 -14.56 0.15 -4.21
C HIS A 4 -14.71 1.69 -4.22
N ARG A 5 -13.71 2.42 -3.72
CA ARG A 5 -13.77 3.89 -3.60
C ARG A 5 -13.27 4.62 -4.85
N PHE A 6 -12.16 4.16 -5.41
CA PHE A 6 -11.45 4.84 -6.50
C PHE A 6 -11.53 4.10 -7.83
N GLY A 7 -12.14 2.92 -7.86
CA GLY A 7 -12.14 2.08 -9.05
C GLY A 7 -10.75 1.53 -9.37
N ASN A 8 -10.64 0.95 -10.56
CA ASN A 8 -9.35 0.48 -11.05
C ASN A 8 -8.57 1.69 -11.60
N THR A 9 -7.60 2.17 -10.83
CA THR A 9 -6.68 3.24 -11.25
C THR A 9 -5.47 2.71 -12.01
N SER A 10 -5.60 1.53 -12.64
CA SER A 10 -4.52 0.81 -13.29
C SER A 10 -3.38 0.51 -12.30
N SER A 11 -2.12 0.67 -12.72
CA SER A 11 -0.92 0.33 -11.95
C SER A 11 -0.82 1.02 -10.59
N SER A 12 -1.44 2.20 -10.39
CA SER A 12 -1.41 2.89 -9.10
C SER A 12 -2.28 2.22 -8.03
N SER A 13 -3.18 1.32 -8.41
CA SER A 13 -4.10 0.65 -7.48
C SER A 13 -3.38 -0.11 -6.35
N LEU A 14 -2.19 -0.65 -6.65
CA LEU A 14 -1.33 -1.33 -5.67
C LEU A 14 -0.85 -0.39 -4.57
N TRP A 15 -0.50 0.85 -4.92
CA TRP A 15 -0.04 1.85 -3.95
C TRP A 15 -1.17 2.35 -3.07
N TYR A 16 -2.37 2.51 -3.64
CA TYR A 16 -3.56 2.83 -2.85
C TYR A 16 -3.87 1.72 -1.83
N GLU A 17 -3.83 0.43 -2.23
CA GLU A 17 -4.03 -0.68 -1.29
C GLU A 17 -2.88 -0.79 -0.26
N LEU A 18 -1.63 -0.53 -0.63
CA LEU A 18 -0.52 -0.50 0.32
C LEU A 18 -0.77 0.55 1.40
N ASN A 19 -1.11 1.76 0.97
CA ASN A 19 -1.33 2.86 1.89
C ASN A 19 -2.52 2.59 2.82
N TYR A 20 -3.57 1.98 2.29
CA TYR A 20 -4.71 1.54 3.08
C TYR A 20 -4.33 0.55 4.20
N ILE A 21 -3.33 -0.32 3.96
CA ILE A 21 -2.85 -1.24 4.99
C ILE A 21 -1.94 -0.52 6.02
N GLU A 22 -1.10 0.42 5.57
CA GLU A 22 -0.24 1.23 6.45
C GLU A 22 -1.06 1.97 7.51
N SER A 23 -2.08 2.65 7.02
CA SER A 23 -2.96 3.49 7.80
C SER A 23 -3.94 2.74 8.70
N LYS A 24 -4.25 1.48 8.40
CA LYS A 24 -4.89 0.57 9.36
C LYS A 24 -4.00 0.29 10.58
N GLY A 25 -2.75 0.75 10.57
CA GLY A 25 -1.76 0.44 11.61
C GLY A 25 -1.34 -1.03 11.59
N ARG A 26 -1.54 -1.72 10.46
CA ARG A 26 -1.25 -3.15 10.31
C ARG A 26 0.19 -3.43 9.90
N MET A 27 0.99 -2.39 9.71
CA MET A 27 2.39 -2.51 9.31
C MET A 27 3.35 -2.20 10.46
N ARG A 28 4.11 -3.22 10.87
CA ARG A 28 5.15 -3.15 11.89
C ARG A 28 6.51 -3.47 11.31
N ARG A 29 7.58 -2.97 11.94
CA ARG A 29 8.96 -3.30 11.56
C ARG A 29 9.15 -4.82 11.45
N GLY A 30 9.74 -5.27 10.35
CA GLY A 30 9.98 -6.68 10.04
C GLY A 30 8.84 -7.39 9.31
N ASN A 31 7.64 -6.80 9.21
CA ASN A 31 6.56 -7.37 8.41
C ASN A 31 6.92 -7.39 6.93
N ARG A 32 6.43 -8.42 6.24
CA ARG A 32 6.58 -8.56 4.78
C ARG A 32 5.24 -8.34 4.11
N VAL A 33 5.26 -7.62 3.00
CA VAL A 33 4.09 -7.31 2.19
C VAL A 33 4.39 -7.80 0.79
N TRP A 34 3.56 -8.69 0.27
CA TRP A 34 3.69 -9.16 -1.10
C TRP A 34 2.69 -8.41 -1.98
N MET A 35 3.19 -7.71 -2.99
CA MET A 35 2.39 -7.09 -4.02
C MET A 35 2.39 -7.94 -5.27
N ILE A 36 1.20 -8.20 -5.77
CA ILE A 36 0.98 -8.89 -7.04
C ILE A 36 0.08 -8.01 -7.89
N GLY A 37 0.58 -7.59 -9.05
CA GLY A 37 -0.15 -6.76 -10.01
C GLY A 37 -0.39 -7.52 -11.30
N PHE A 38 -1.61 -7.41 -11.82
CA PHE A 38 -1.97 -7.86 -13.16
C PHE A 38 -2.43 -6.68 -14.00
N GLY A 39 -1.92 -6.58 -15.23
CA GLY A 39 -2.30 -5.58 -16.20
C GLY A 39 -2.90 -6.21 -17.46
N SER A 40 -3.46 -5.38 -18.34
CA SER A 40 -3.95 -5.84 -19.64
C SER A 40 -2.86 -6.56 -20.46
N GLY A 41 -3.21 -7.70 -21.06
CA GLY A 41 -2.29 -8.58 -21.79
C GLY A 41 -1.69 -9.66 -20.88
N PHE A 42 -0.38 -9.93 -21.02
CA PHE A 42 0.38 -10.89 -20.21
C PHE A 42 1.29 -10.22 -19.16
N LYS A 43 0.97 -8.98 -18.76
CA LYS A 43 1.80 -8.23 -17.82
C LYS A 43 1.46 -8.64 -16.40
N CYS A 44 2.43 -9.24 -15.71
CA CYS A 44 2.39 -9.50 -14.28
C CYS A 44 3.59 -8.83 -13.60
N ASN A 45 3.41 -8.43 -12.34
CA ASN A 45 4.51 -7.96 -11.50
C ASN A 45 4.35 -8.58 -10.10
N SER A 46 5.46 -9.00 -9.52
CA SER A 46 5.54 -9.53 -8.17
C SER A 46 6.70 -8.86 -7.44
N ALA A 47 6.38 -8.19 -6.33
CA ALA A 47 7.37 -7.53 -5.48
C ALA A 47 7.09 -7.84 -4.01
N VAL A 48 8.12 -8.27 -3.29
CA VAL A 48 8.04 -8.44 -1.83
C VAL A 48 8.73 -7.26 -1.16
N TRP A 49 8.04 -6.69 -0.18
CA TRP A 49 8.47 -5.53 0.56
C TRP A 49 8.67 -5.89 2.03
N LYS A 50 9.78 -5.47 2.63
CA LYS A 50 10.00 -5.62 4.08
C LYS A 50 9.88 -4.27 4.78
N CYS A 51 8.99 -4.16 5.76
CA CYS A 51 8.82 -2.96 6.56
C CYS A 51 10.07 -2.71 7.41
N LEU A 52 10.81 -1.62 7.14
CA LEU A 52 12.02 -1.27 7.87
C LEU A 52 11.73 -0.55 9.19
N ARG A 53 10.53 0.02 9.34
CA ARG A 53 10.05 0.73 10.54
C ARG A 53 8.59 0.41 10.85
N THR A 54 8.18 0.62 12.10
CA THR A 54 6.77 0.52 12.52
C THR A 54 6.06 1.81 12.16
N ILE A 55 4.98 1.71 11.38
CA ILE A 55 4.20 2.87 10.94
C ILE A 55 3.09 3.09 11.97
N LYS A 56 3.06 4.28 12.56
CA LYS A 56 1.96 4.69 13.45
C LYS A 56 0.75 5.04 12.59
N THR A 57 -0.43 4.64 13.04
CA THR A 57 -1.69 5.02 12.40
C THR A 57 -1.81 6.54 12.32
N PRO A 58 -1.91 7.13 11.12
CA PRO A 58 -2.16 8.55 10.98
C PRO A 58 -3.52 8.90 11.57
N VAL A 59 -3.58 10.01 12.32
CA VAL A 59 -4.83 10.50 12.95
C VAL A 59 -5.69 11.26 11.92
N ASP A 60 -5.04 11.92 10.96
CA ASP A 60 -5.65 12.71 9.88
C ASP A 60 -5.14 12.25 8.51
N GLY A 61 -6.04 12.07 7.53
CA GLY A 61 -5.67 11.71 6.14
C GLY A 61 -6.88 11.33 5.26
N PRO A 62 -6.71 11.11 3.93
CA PRO A 62 -7.81 11.00 2.94
C PRO A 62 -8.83 9.85 3.11
N TRP A 63 -8.62 8.99 4.09
CA TRP A 63 -9.46 7.86 4.45
C TRP A 63 -9.84 7.91 5.96
N SER A 64 -9.68 9.06 6.63
CA SER A 64 -10.14 9.37 8.01
C SER A 64 -11.66 9.24 8.19
N ASP A 65 -12.41 9.58 7.16
CA ASP A 65 -13.88 9.65 7.26
C ASP A 65 -14.52 8.27 7.04
N CYS A 66 -13.90 7.47 6.17
CA CYS A 66 -14.27 6.08 5.93
C CYS A 66 -13.43 5.12 6.76
N ILE A 67 -12.71 5.66 7.75
CA ILE A 67 -11.77 4.92 8.58
C ILE A 67 -12.57 3.81 9.27
N HIS A 68 -13.38 4.14 10.26
CA HIS A 68 -14.09 3.15 11.06
C HIS A 68 -15.14 2.32 10.30
N ARG A 69 -15.52 2.72 9.07
CA ARG A 69 -16.43 1.95 8.20
C ARG A 69 -15.74 0.97 7.25
N LEU A 70 -14.47 1.18 6.86
CA LEU A 70 -13.57 0.27 6.11
C LEU A 70 -12.15 0.94 6.02
N CYS A 71 -11.35 0.97 7.09
CA CYS A 71 -10.36 2.05 7.43
C CYS A 71 -9.05 2.50 6.69
N SER A 72 -8.82 3.82 6.50
CA SER A 72 -7.62 4.69 6.89
C SER A 72 -6.51 5.16 5.94
N ALA A 73 -5.78 6.31 6.17
CA ALA A 73 -4.85 6.98 5.19
C ALA A 73 -3.52 7.70 5.38
N VAL A 74 -2.81 7.74 4.23
CA VAL A 74 -1.70 8.56 3.66
C VAL A 74 -1.44 9.92 4.33
N LYS A 75 -0.16 10.17 4.64
CA LYS A 75 0.48 11.48 4.43
C LYS A 75 1.41 11.34 3.23
N GLU A 76 1.18 12.13 2.19
CA GLU A 76 2.06 12.16 1.04
C GLU A 76 3.31 12.96 1.43
N GLU A 77 4.36 12.24 1.77
CA GLU A 77 5.72 12.74 1.80
C GLU A 77 6.53 11.64 1.16
N LYS A 78 7.02 11.88 -0.06
CA LYS A 78 7.89 11.02 -0.89
C LYS A 78 7.84 9.55 -0.49
N MET A 79 7.29 8.69 -1.35
CA MET A 79 7.57 7.27 -1.26
C MET A 79 9.08 7.05 -1.32
N THR A 80 9.71 7.12 -0.16
CA THR A 80 11.15 7.12 -0.03
C THR A 80 11.43 5.67 0.24
N VAL A 81 12.14 5.07 -0.72
CA VAL A 81 12.71 3.71 -0.72
C VAL A 81 13.28 3.28 0.66
N ASN A 82 13.53 4.23 1.57
CA ASN A 82 13.95 4.07 2.95
C ASN A 82 12.94 3.41 3.93
N ILE A 83 11.69 3.14 3.55
CA ILE A 83 10.70 2.43 4.41
C ILE A 83 10.62 0.94 4.08
N TYR A 84 10.82 0.59 2.82
CA TYR A 84 10.63 -0.76 2.32
C TYR A 84 11.80 -1.17 1.45
N GLU A 85 12.39 -2.31 1.78
CA GLU A 85 13.32 -2.99 0.88
C GLU A 85 12.52 -3.83 -0.12
N CYS A 86 12.84 -3.73 -1.40
CA CYS A 86 12.11 -4.37 -2.50
C CYS A 86 12.94 -5.50 -3.11
N ASP A 87 12.41 -6.72 -3.06
CA ASP A 87 12.89 -7.82 -3.89
C ASP A 87 11.94 -7.99 -5.08
N VAL A 88 12.39 -7.55 -6.26
CA VAL A 88 11.64 -7.64 -7.52
C VAL A 88 12.08 -8.89 -8.26
N ASN A 89 11.15 -9.79 -8.52
CA ASN A 89 11.31 -10.84 -9.53
C ASN A 89 10.34 -10.52 -10.66
N ALA A 90 10.83 -9.85 -11.70
CA ALA A 90 10.09 -9.64 -12.93
C ALA A 90 10.30 -10.87 -13.83
N THR A 91 9.21 -11.54 -14.19
CA THR A 91 9.15 -12.47 -15.33
C THR A 91 8.55 -11.76 -16.53
#